data_AF-A0A0V1EID4-F1
#
_entry.id   AF-A0A0V1EID4-F1
#
_cell.length_a   1.000
_cell.length_b   1.000
_cell.length_c   1.000
_cell.angle_alpha   90.00
_cell.angle_beta   90.00
_cell.angle_gamma   90.00
#
_symmetry.space_group_name_H-M   'P 1'
#
loop_
_entity.id
_entity.type
_entity.pdbx_description
1 polymer ?
#
loop_
_entity_poly.entity_id
_entity_poly.type
_entity_poly.pdbx_seq_one_letter_code
_entity_poly.pdbx_strand_id
1 'polypeptide(L)'
;LIETEKMEVEMSRIQAIEKFINERLKPDLREQQEKHQRILDDICEYQLLLDSISVVKSLRPLKKLKMKVNLGLGFFAQATVNDPNHIFIDVGCGTYVEFTLDEADVVINERLELLKMLSKKQLAVIGSIKAHISLLVYMVELLLDPSIRTWVFVPIVLFTFLIGVVRHYLAILIHTKKEIGLQQIQDSHALVRSRLLRENGRYLSKHSFLMRKQFFNDEETGYFKVAQQRQSPVVNPMSDPSVMTDMLKGNLLNVIPMLVIGGWINWTFSGFVTTKVPFPLTLRFKPMLQHGIALASLDASWVSSASWYFLNVFGLRSMYALILGEDNAADQARLMQEQVTMSANTVPHDPRQAFKAEWEALQICSHNWMSKSEGKVLESTLALIKSNALHLAEEIEKEIIQRDLAIAKKKIVRLNEEQCIDFYMDMARSASFDQVVRQLSSGEAIAMVLEGRRAIGTWKNIIQKLDNAPFENYHQLHVDKECLHASDDYFKARREIQFIFPEVQLVPWNEEVQHYLQEEVIPTMSRALEELARTNPIDPLKWLASWLWRHDPQRGESTIADDY
;
A
#
# COMPACT_ATOMS: atom_id res chain seq x y z
N LEU A 1 8.64 57.10 27.38
CA LEU A 1 9.88 57.43 28.12
C LEU A 1 10.27 56.30 29.07
N ILE A 2 9.50 55.98 30.12
CA ILE A 2 9.83 54.86 31.03
C ILE A 2 9.68 53.48 30.35
N GLU A 3 8.67 53.28 29.50
CA GLU A 3 8.51 52.04 28.72
C GLU A 3 9.58 51.89 27.62
N THR A 4 9.97 52.99 26.98
CA THR A 4 11.00 53.01 25.94
C THR A 4 12.39 52.71 26.51
N GLU A 5 12.69 53.18 27.72
CA GLU A 5 13.95 52.93 28.41
C GLU A 5 14.05 51.48 28.93
N LYS A 6 12.93 50.91 29.41
CA LYS A 6 12.84 49.48 29.75
C LYS A 6 13.04 48.58 28.52
N MET A 7 12.43 48.94 27.39
CA MET A 7 12.62 48.23 26.12
C MET A 7 14.06 48.27 25.63
N GLU A 8 14.77 49.40 25.74
CA GLU A 8 16.18 49.50 25.33
C GLU A 8 17.12 48.61 26.18
N VAL A 9 16.87 48.53 27.49
CA VAL A 9 17.62 47.65 28.40
C VAL A 9 17.36 46.18 28.08
N GLU A 10 16.11 45.81 27.81
CA GLU A 10 15.73 44.45 27.48
C GLU A 10 16.27 44.02 26.10
N MET A 11 16.24 44.91 25.12
CA MET A 11 16.80 44.69 23.78
C MET A 11 18.33 44.55 23.81
N SER A 12 19.02 45.31 24.66
CA SER A 12 20.48 45.17 24.86
C SER A 12 20.86 43.84 25.50
N ARG A 13 20.04 43.35 26.45
CA ARG A 13 20.24 42.02 27.08
C ARG A 13 20.01 40.89 26.07
N ILE A 14 18.98 40.99 25.24
CA ILE A 14 18.70 40.03 24.16
C ILE A 14 19.86 39.97 23.17
N GLN A 15 20.38 41.12 22.72
CA GLN A 15 21.53 41.18 21.82
C GLN A 15 22.80 40.54 22.42
N ALA A 16 23.05 40.75 23.72
CA ALA A 16 24.18 40.12 24.41
C ALA A 16 24.03 38.59 24.48
N ILE A 17 22.82 38.09 24.73
CA ILE A 17 22.52 36.65 24.74
C ILE A 17 22.67 36.05 23.33
N GLU A 18 22.13 36.70 22.29
CA GLU A 18 22.29 36.26 20.89
C GLU A 18 23.75 36.19 20.47
N LYS A 19 24.55 37.21 20.83
CA LYS A 19 25.98 37.25 20.56
C LYS A 19 26.70 36.08 21.23
N PHE A 20 26.42 35.83 22.51
CA PHE A 20 27.02 34.72 23.25
C PHE A 20 26.66 33.34 22.67
N ILE A 21 25.41 33.13 22.26
CA ILE A 21 24.99 31.89 21.60
C ILE A 21 25.75 31.67 20.29
N ASN A 22 25.84 32.71 19.45
CA ASN A 22 26.39 32.59 18.10
C ASN A 22 27.91 32.55 18.07
N GLU A 23 28.59 33.35 18.88
CA GLU A 23 30.05 33.49 18.86
C GLU A 23 30.76 32.49 19.79
N ARG A 24 30.05 31.92 20.77
CA ARG A 24 30.65 30.98 21.72
C ARG A 24 30.00 29.59 21.71
N LEU A 25 28.71 29.50 22.05
CA LEU A 25 28.07 28.19 22.27
C LEU A 25 27.94 27.36 20.98
N LYS A 26 27.61 27.99 19.84
CA LYS A 26 27.51 27.28 18.55
C LYS A 26 28.88 26.77 18.04
N PRO A 27 29.96 27.57 18.06
CA PRO A 27 31.31 27.08 17.77
C PRO A 27 31.76 25.96 18.70
N ASP A 28 31.58 26.13 20.02
CA ASP A 28 31.93 25.11 21.02
C ASP A 28 31.15 23.80 20.75
N LEU A 29 29.86 23.89 20.43
CA LEU A 29 29.05 22.73 20.05
C LEU A 29 29.61 22.00 18.82
N ARG A 30 30.00 22.74 17.77
CA ARG A 30 30.57 22.15 16.55
C ARG A 30 31.89 21.43 16.85
N GLU A 31 32.78 22.05 17.62
CA GLU A 31 34.05 21.43 18.00
C GLU A 31 33.84 20.13 18.77
N GLN A 32 32.90 20.11 19.73
CA GLN A 32 32.59 18.90 20.50
C GLN A 32 31.93 17.82 19.63
N GLN A 33 31.10 18.21 18.64
CA GLN A 33 30.51 17.29 17.68
C GLN A 33 31.55 16.68 16.74
N GLU A 34 32.52 17.46 16.26
CA GLU A 34 33.64 16.93 15.45
C GLU A 34 34.50 15.93 16.23
N LYS A 35 34.79 16.22 17.51
CA LYS A 35 35.48 15.26 18.39
C LYS A 35 34.68 13.97 18.57
N HIS A 36 33.36 14.07 18.75
CA HIS A 36 32.48 12.91 18.87
C HIS A 36 32.47 12.09 17.57
N GLN A 37 32.42 12.76 16.42
CA GLN A 37 32.44 12.09 15.13
C GLN A 37 33.72 11.26 14.93
N ARG A 38 34.90 11.80 15.29
CA ARG A 38 36.16 11.04 15.22
C ARG A 38 36.12 9.77 16.08
N ILE A 39 35.53 9.83 17.28
CA ILE A 39 35.37 8.65 18.14
C ILE A 39 34.45 7.62 17.48
N LEU A 40 33.38 8.06 16.81
CA LEU A 40 32.47 7.15 16.08
C LEU A 40 33.17 6.50 14.88
N ASP A 41 33.98 7.26 14.15
CA ASP A 41 34.76 6.75 13.02
C ASP A 41 35.72 5.66 13.51
N ASP A 42 36.43 5.88 14.63
CA ASP A 42 37.29 4.88 15.26
C ASP A 42 36.50 3.62 15.67
N ILE A 43 35.32 3.78 16.30
CA ILE A 43 34.45 2.65 16.68
C ILE A 43 34.07 1.81 15.46
N CYS A 44 33.70 2.46 14.35
CA CYS A 44 33.36 1.77 13.12
C CYS A 44 34.55 1.00 12.55
N GLU A 45 35.75 1.58 12.58
CA GLU A 45 36.97 0.93 12.10
C GLU A 45 37.28 -0.35 12.91
N TYR A 46 37.23 -0.28 14.24
CA TYR A 46 37.45 -1.45 15.10
C TYR A 46 36.36 -2.53 14.93
N GLN A 47 35.10 -2.13 14.71
CA GLN A 47 34.03 -3.09 14.46
C GLN A 47 34.24 -3.83 13.13
N LEU A 48 34.62 -3.10 12.08
CA LEU A 48 34.90 -3.66 10.77
C LEU A 48 36.12 -4.60 10.80
N LEU A 49 37.13 -4.27 11.62
CA LEU A 49 38.27 -5.14 11.88
C LEU A 49 37.84 -6.46 12.53
N LEU A 50 36.97 -6.41 13.55
CA LEU A 50 36.46 -7.60 14.23
C LEU A 50 35.64 -8.49 13.29
N ASP A 51 34.77 -7.91 12.47
CA ASP A 51 34.02 -8.64 11.44
C ASP A 51 34.95 -9.31 10.43
N SER A 52 36.02 -8.61 10.03
CA SER A 52 37.05 -9.15 9.12
C SER A 52 37.79 -10.32 9.74
N ILE A 53 38.17 -10.23 11.03
CA ILE A 53 38.80 -11.32 11.77
C ILE A 53 37.87 -12.54 11.85
N SER A 54 36.60 -12.34 12.14
CA SER A 54 35.58 -13.40 12.19
C SER A 54 35.46 -14.15 10.85
N VAL A 55 35.43 -13.41 9.74
CA VAL A 55 35.42 -14.00 8.39
C VAL A 55 36.69 -14.83 8.17
N VAL A 56 37.87 -14.31 8.51
CA VAL A 56 39.14 -15.06 8.36
C VAL A 56 39.15 -16.32 9.22
N LYS A 57 38.61 -16.28 10.44
CA LYS A 57 38.47 -17.45 11.32
C LYS A 57 37.55 -18.52 10.71
N SER A 58 36.43 -18.12 10.10
CA SER A 58 35.46 -19.04 9.47
C SER A 58 36.03 -19.83 8.29
N LEU A 59 37.06 -19.30 7.62
CA LEU A 59 37.67 -19.90 6.43
C LEU A 59 38.78 -20.90 6.76
N ARG A 60 39.08 -21.13 8.05
CA ARG A 60 40.15 -22.04 8.49
C ARG A 60 39.85 -23.50 8.07
N PRO A 61 40.88 -24.28 7.69
CA PRO A 61 42.31 -23.95 7.73
C PRO A 61 42.80 -23.20 6.47
N LEU A 62 43.49 -22.07 6.66
CA LEU A 62 44.11 -21.30 5.57
C LEU A 62 45.64 -21.33 5.70
N LYS A 63 46.33 -21.74 4.62
CA LYS A 63 47.79 -21.62 4.52
C LYS A 63 48.25 -20.28 3.94
N LYS A 64 47.42 -19.64 3.10
CA LYS A 64 47.67 -18.33 2.46
C LYS A 64 46.35 -17.64 2.20
N LEU A 65 46.31 -16.32 2.34
CA LEU A 65 45.13 -15.50 2.05
C LEU A 65 45.44 -14.50 0.94
N LYS A 66 44.69 -14.57 -0.16
CA LYS A 66 44.77 -13.57 -1.24
C LYS A 66 43.66 -12.54 -1.02
N MET A 67 44.02 -11.27 -0.99
CA MET A 67 43.07 -10.16 -0.81
C MET A 67 43.39 -9.03 -1.79
N LYS A 68 42.41 -8.15 -2.03
CA LYS A 68 42.61 -6.91 -2.78
C LYS A 68 42.63 -5.75 -1.80
N VAL A 69 43.72 -5.00 -1.78
CA VAL A 69 43.89 -3.82 -0.92
C VAL A 69 43.68 -2.57 -1.78
N ASN A 70 42.81 -1.67 -1.31
CA ASN A 70 42.59 -0.39 -1.96
C ASN A 70 43.77 0.55 -1.63
N LEU A 71 44.45 1.06 -2.64
CA LEU A 71 45.57 2.01 -2.52
C LEU A 71 45.12 3.48 -2.63
N GLY A 72 43.81 3.72 -2.74
CA GLY A 72 43.20 5.04 -2.95
C GLY A 72 42.66 5.24 -4.36
N LEU A 73 41.72 6.17 -4.54
CA LEU A 73 41.10 6.54 -5.83
C LEU A 73 40.52 5.35 -6.64
N GLY A 74 40.15 4.25 -5.97
CA GLY A 74 39.62 3.05 -6.63
C GLY A 74 40.67 2.16 -7.29
N PHE A 75 41.96 2.35 -6.99
CA PHE A 75 43.02 1.44 -7.40
C PHE A 75 43.17 0.31 -6.38
N PHE A 76 43.15 -0.93 -6.86
CA PHE A 76 43.26 -2.12 -6.01
C PHE A 76 44.51 -2.92 -6.38
N ALA A 77 45.35 -3.23 -5.38
CA ALA A 77 46.47 -4.13 -5.52
C ALA A 77 46.14 -5.50 -4.91
N GLN A 78 46.58 -6.57 -5.57
CA GLN A 78 46.43 -7.92 -5.03
C GLN A 78 47.57 -8.19 -4.03
N ALA A 79 47.21 -8.39 -2.77
CA ALA A 79 48.12 -8.78 -1.70
C ALA A 79 47.95 -10.27 -1.37
N THR A 80 49.05 -10.92 -1.00
CA THR A 80 49.04 -12.30 -0.51
C THR A 80 49.65 -12.33 0.89
N VAL A 81 48.84 -12.72 1.88
CA VAL A 81 49.26 -12.90 3.27
C VAL A 81 49.72 -14.34 3.45
N ASN A 82 50.99 -14.50 3.87
CA ASN A 82 51.64 -15.80 4.01
C ASN A 82 51.28 -16.53 5.31
N ASP A 83 50.95 -15.79 6.38
CA ASP A 83 50.40 -16.35 7.61
C ASP A 83 49.13 -15.58 8.01
N PRO A 84 47.93 -16.14 7.75
CA PRO A 84 46.67 -15.49 8.09
C PRO A 84 46.27 -15.67 9.56
N ASN A 85 47.11 -16.26 10.41
CA ASN A 85 46.78 -16.50 11.82
C ASN A 85 47.23 -15.38 12.77
N HIS A 86 48.04 -14.45 12.28
CA HIS A 86 48.55 -13.30 13.03
C HIS A 86 48.13 -11.99 12.36
N ILE A 87 47.92 -10.95 13.17
CA ILE A 87 47.55 -9.61 12.72
C ILE A 87 48.35 -8.56 13.48
N PHE A 88 48.71 -7.48 12.80
CA PHE A 88 49.33 -6.31 13.41
C PHE A 88 48.26 -5.27 13.73
N ILE A 89 48.17 -4.88 14.99
CA ILE A 89 47.22 -3.85 15.46
C ILE A 89 48.01 -2.65 15.96
N ASP A 90 47.60 -1.44 15.54
CA ASP A 90 48.17 -0.19 16.04
C ASP A 90 47.73 0.04 17.49
N VAL A 91 48.69 -0.02 18.43
CA VAL A 91 48.45 0.25 19.85
C VAL A 91 48.61 1.74 20.21
N GLY A 92 48.93 2.58 19.22
CA GLY A 92 49.11 4.03 19.35
C GLY A 92 50.52 4.49 19.02
N CYS A 93 50.67 5.79 18.77
CA CYS A 93 51.94 6.43 18.42
C CYS A 93 52.66 5.79 17.20
N GLY A 94 51.90 5.19 16.27
CA GLY A 94 52.44 4.52 15.09
C GLY A 94 53.16 3.20 15.42
N THR A 95 52.86 2.60 16.58
CA THR A 95 53.46 1.35 17.02
C THR A 95 52.49 0.20 16.77
N TYR A 96 52.94 -0.79 15.99
CA TYR A 96 52.15 -1.96 15.64
C TYR A 96 52.67 -3.18 16.40
N VAL A 97 51.76 -3.92 17.03
CA VAL A 97 52.07 -5.15 17.77
C VAL A 97 51.40 -6.33 17.09
N GLU A 98 52.13 -7.44 16.99
CA GLU A 98 51.63 -8.69 16.44
C GLU A 98 50.78 -9.44 17.48
N PHE A 99 49.58 -9.85 17.10
CA PHE A 99 48.67 -10.64 17.92
C PHE A 99 48.20 -11.88 17.13
N THR A 100 47.91 -12.96 17.83
CA THR A 100 47.08 -14.03 17.25
C THR A 100 45.66 -13.51 17.03
N LEU A 101 44.90 -14.11 16.10
CA LEU A 101 43.50 -13.69 15.87
C LEU A 101 42.61 -13.80 17.13
N ASP A 102 42.95 -14.67 18.07
CA ASP A 102 42.19 -14.83 19.32
C ASP A 102 42.56 -13.77 20.37
N GLU A 103 43.83 -13.41 20.48
CA GLU A 103 44.28 -12.28 21.31
C GLU A 103 43.78 -10.93 20.77
N ALA A 104 43.76 -10.78 19.43
CA ALA A 104 43.24 -9.61 18.75
C ALA A 104 41.78 -9.32 19.12
N ASP A 105 40.92 -10.35 19.17
CA ASP A 105 39.51 -10.19 19.55
C ASP A 105 39.38 -9.60 20.97
N VAL A 106 40.20 -10.04 21.91
CA VAL A 106 40.16 -9.53 23.30
C VAL A 106 40.55 -8.06 23.34
N VAL A 107 41.69 -7.71 22.74
CA VAL A 107 42.22 -6.34 22.75
C VAL A 107 41.28 -5.36 22.01
N ILE A 108 40.73 -5.78 20.87
CA ILE A 108 39.79 -4.96 20.09
C ILE A 108 38.50 -4.72 20.88
N ASN A 109 37.95 -5.76 21.51
CA ASN A 109 36.73 -5.62 22.31
C ASN A 109 36.92 -4.69 23.52
N GLU A 110 38.04 -4.80 24.25
CA GLU A 110 38.35 -3.87 25.35
C GLU A 110 38.48 -2.43 24.86
N ARG A 111 39.15 -2.21 23.72
CA ARG A 111 39.29 -0.88 23.13
C ARG A 111 37.94 -0.32 22.65
N LEU A 112 37.08 -1.18 22.11
CA LEU A 112 35.73 -0.82 21.69
C LEU A 112 34.86 -0.40 22.89
N GLU A 113 34.96 -1.08 24.04
CA GLU A 113 34.29 -0.67 25.27
C GLU A 113 34.77 0.70 25.76
N LEU A 114 36.09 0.94 25.75
CA LEU A 114 36.67 2.23 26.12
C LEU A 114 36.18 3.36 25.20
N LEU A 115 36.18 3.15 23.88
CA LEU A 115 35.69 4.13 22.91
C LEU A 115 34.18 4.40 23.08
N LYS A 116 33.38 3.36 23.33
CA LYS A 116 31.94 3.51 23.64
C LYS A 116 31.72 4.34 24.92
N MET A 117 32.52 4.12 25.96
CA MET A 117 32.47 4.95 27.17
C MET A 117 32.85 6.40 26.92
N LEU A 118 33.90 6.66 26.14
CA LEU A 118 34.31 8.02 25.74
C LEU A 118 33.23 8.71 24.91
N SER A 119 32.63 7.99 23.96
CA SER A 119 31.49 8.47 23.16
C SER A 119 30.32 8.90 24.03
N LYS A 120 29.96 8.10 25.05
CA LYS A 120 28.89 8.44 26.00
C LYS A 120 29.22 9.70 26.82
N LYS A 121 30.46 9.85 27.30
CA LYS A 121 30.90 11.06 28.02
C LYS A 121 30.82 12.30 27.13
N GLN A 122 31.29 12.18 25.88
CA GLN A 122 31.27 13.26 24.91
C GLN A 122 29.83 13.68 24.56
N LEU A 123 28.92 12.71 24.42
CA LEU A 123 27.52 12.97 24.17
C LEU A 123 26.84 13.74 25.31
N ALA A 124 27.22 13.46 26.57
CA ALA A 124 26.72 14.20 27.72
C ALA A 124 27.15 15.68 27.69
N VAL A 125 28.40 15.96 27.29
CA VAL A 125 28.91 17.33 27.12
C VAL A 125 28.16 18.06 26.01
N ILE A 126 27.98 17.41 24.85
CA ILE A 126 27.18 17.94 23.73
C ILE A 126 25.74 18.23 24.19
N GLY A 127 25.14 17.31 24.95
CA GLY A 127 23.81 17.46 25.52
C GLY A 127 23.69 18.67 26.44
N SER A 128 24.67 18.88 27.32
CA SER A 128 24.72 20.05 28.20
C SER A 128 24.81 21.36 27.42
N ILE A 129 25.67 21.44 26.40
CA ILE A 129 25.79 22.64 25.55
C ILE A 129 24.49 22.92 24.80
N LYS A 130 23.86 21.87 24.23
CA LYS A 130 22.54 22.01 23.58
C LYS A 130 21.46 22.50 24.54
N ALA A 131 21.42 21.97 25.76
CA ALA A 131 20.47 22.40 26.78
C ALA A 131 20.66 23.88 27.15
N HIS A 132 21.91 24.34 27.32
CA HIS A 132 22.21 25.75 27.57
C HIS A 132 21.76 26.65 26.41
N ILE A 133 21.99 26.24 25.16
CA ILE A 133 21.49 26.97 23.99
C ILE A 133 19.97 27.04 24.02
N SER A 134 19.28 25.91 24.21
CA SER A 134 17.81 25.86 24.24
C SER A 134 17.22 26.74 25.34
N LEU A 135 17.81 26.74 26.53
CA LEU A 135 17.36 27.55 27.66
C LEU A 135 17.54 29.05 27.38
N LEU A 136 18.68 29.45 26.81
CA LEU A 136 18.92 30.85 26.44
C LEU A 136 18.02 31.31 25.28
N VAL A 137 17.73 30.43 24.32
CA VAL A 137 16.78 30.72 23.23
C VAL A 137 15.35 30.88 23.76
N TYR A 138 14.94 30.05 24.72
CA TYR A 138 13.62 30.16 25.35
C TYR A 138 13.44 31.48 26.11
N MET A 139 14.50 32.01 26.72
CA MET A 139 14.48 33.32 27.38
C MET A 139 14.38 34.52 26.41
N VAL A 140 14.48 34.28 25.10
CA VAL A 140 14.52 35.30 24.04
C VAL A 140 13.28 35.22 23.13
N GLU A 141 12.21 34.52 23.52
CA GLU A 141 11.01 34.45 22.67
C GLU A 141 10.41 35.83 22.40
N LEU A 142 10.44 36.21 21.12
CA LEU A 142 9.97 37.48 20.60
C LEU A 142 8.47 37.63 20.90
N LEU A 143 8.10 38.65 21.66
CA LEU A 143 6.70 38.99 21.92
C LEU A 143 6.16 39.79 20.73
N LEU A 144 5.24 39.21 19.96
CA LEU A 144 4.58 39.89 18.84
C LEU A 144 3.35 40.67 19.31
N ASP A 145 3.09 41.79 18.64
CA ASP A 145 1.85 42.54 18.81
C ASP A 145 0.64 41.64 18.45
N PRO A 146 -0.32 41.44 19.37
CA PRO A 146 -1.55 40.68 19.12
C PRO A 146 -2.36 41.18 17.91
N SER A 147 -2.19 42.44 17.51
CA SER A 147 -2.85 43.04 16.34
C SER A 147 -2.46 42.35 15.03
N ILE A 148 -1.21 41.86 14.92
CA ILE A 148 -0.71 41.13 13.74
C ILE A 148 -1.53 39.87 13.50
N ARG A 149 -1.93 39.18 14.58
CA ARG A 149 -2.77 37.97 14.49
C ARG A 149 -4.13 38.27 13.86
N THR A 150 -4.77 39.35 14.30
CA THR A 150 -6.14 39.69 13.87
C THR A 150 -6.18 40.29 12.46
N TRP A 151 -5.20 41.13 12.11
CA TRP A 151 -5.23 41.92 10.87
C TRP A 151 -4.41 41.34 9.73
N VAL A 152 -3.49 40.41 10.01
CA VAL A 152 -2.60 39.84 8.98
C VAL A 152 -2.75 38.33 8.94
N PHE A 153 -2.57 37.64 10.07
CA PHE A 153 -2.58 36.18 10.10
C PHE A 153 -3.94 35.59 9.69
N VAL A 154 -5.03 35.97 10.37
CA VAL A 154 -6.38 35.44 10.09
C VAL A 154 -6.88 35.85 8.70
N PRO A 155 -6.73 37.13 8.26
CA PRO A 155 -7.19 37.54 6.93
C PRO A 155 -6.47 36.83 5.80
N ILE A 156 -5.16 36.56 5.91
CA ILE A 156 -4.43 35.79 4.87
C ILE A 156 -5.00 34.38 4.75
N VAL A 157 -5.30 33.69 5.85
CA VAL A 157 -5.92 32.36 5.82
C VAL A 157 -7.28 32.41 5.12
N LEU A 158 -8.15 33.33 5.54
CA LEU A 158 -9.48 33.46 4.95
C LEU A 158 -9.41 33.80 3.45
N PHE A 159 -8.54 34.74 3.08
CA PHE A 159 -8.35 35.18 1.71
C PHE A 159 -7.82 34.06 0.81
N THR A 160 -6.82 33.31 1.28
CA THR A 160 -6.29 32.14 0.55
C THR A 160 -7.37 31.09 0.31
N PHE A 161 -8.17 30.79 1.33
CA PHE A 161 -9.27 29.84 1.25
C PHE A 161 -10.32 30.27 0.21
N LEU A 162 -10.82 31.50 0.30
CA LEU A 162 -11.86 32.01 -0.60
C LEU A 162 -11.39 32.06 -2.05
N ILE A 163 -10.13 32.43 -2.29
CA ILE A 163 -9.56 32.41 -3.65
C ILE A 163 -9.48 30.99 -4.20
N GLY A 164 -9.12 30.00 -3.38
CA GLY A 164 -9.16 28.60 -3.78
C GLY A 164 -10.56 28.17 -4.25
N VAL A 165 -11.59 28.53 -3.49
CA VAL A 165 -13.00 28.25 -3.83
C VAL A 165 -13.43 28.95 -5.12
N VAL A 166 -13.17 30.25 -5.24
CA VAL A 166 -13.49 31.01 -6.46
C VAL A 166 -12.79 30.41 -7.68
N ARG A 167 -11.51 30.04 -7.54
CA ARG A 167 -10.73 29.42 -8.62
C ARG A 167 -11.32 28.09 -9.06
N HIS A 168 -11.79 27.25 -8.14
CA HIS A 168 -12.45 26.00 -8.48
C HIS A 168 -13.68 26.22 -9.37
N TYR A 169 -14.56 27.14 -8.98
CA TYR A 169 -15.74 27.45 -9.78
C TYR A 169 -15.40 28.12 -11.12
N LEU A 170 -14.40 29.02 -11.15
CA LEU A 170 -13.91 29.60 -12.41
C LEU A 170 -13.35 28.53 -13.34
N ALA A 171 -12.62 27.54 -12.81
CA ALA A 171 -12.08 26.44 -13.61
C ALA A 171 -13.22 25.61 -14.23
N ILE A 172 -14.29 25.33 -13.48
CA ILE A 172 -15.47 24.64 -14.00
C ILE A 172 -16.13 25.46 -15.13
N LEU A 173 -16.27 26.78 -14.95
CA LEU A 173 -16.88 27.67 -15.94
C LEU A 173 -16.04 27.81 -17.22
N ILE A 174 -14.71 27.77 -17.09
CA ILE A 174 -13.78 27.90 -18.23
C ILE A 174 -13.58 26.55 -18.94
N HIS A 175 -13.87 25.43 -18.27
CA HIS A 175 -13.67 24.10 -18.86
C HIS A 175 -14.66 23.84 -20.01
N THR A 176 -14.19 24.05 -21.24
CA THR A 176 -14.92 23.67 -22.45
C THR A 176 -14.71 22.19 -22.74
N LYS A 177 -15.81 21.44 -22.96
CA LYS A 177 -15.71 20.08 -23.49
C LYS A 177 -15.21 20.18 -24.93
N LYS A 178 -13.99 19.71 -25.19
CA LYS A 178 -13.47 19.61 -26.56
C LYS A 178 -14.33 18.59 -27.32
N GLU A 179 -14.78 18.95 -28.52
CA GLU A 179 -15.44 18.00 -29.41
C GLU A 179 -14.39 17.02 -29.94
N ILE A 180 -14.46 15.78 -29.45
CA ILE A 180 -13.57 14.71 -29.89
C ILE A 180 -14.20 14.07 -31.13
N GLY A 181 -13.41 13.92 -32.19
CA GLY A 181 -13.87 13.26 -33.41
C GLY A 181 -14.29 11.81 -33.15
N LEU A 182 -15.36 11.36 -33.81
CA LEU A 182 -15.92 10.00 -33.64
C LEU A 182 -14.88 8.90 -33.87
N GLN A 183 -13.97 9.12 -34.81
CA GLN A 183 -12.87 8.19 -35.11
C GLN A 183 -11.92 8.01 -33.92
N GLN A 184 -11.56 9.09 -33.23
CA GLN A 184 -10.65 9.05 -32.09
C GLN A 184 -11.27 8.33 -30.89
N ILE A 185 -12.59 8.46 -30.69
CA ILE A 185 -13.33 7.73 -29.66
C ILE A 185 -13.35 6.23 -30.01
N GLN A 186 -13.64 5.88 -31.26
CA GLN A 186 -13.65 4.49 -31.72
C GLN A 186 -12.29 3.82 -31.50
N ASP A 187 -11.22 4.51 -31.87
CA ASP A 187 -9.83 4.08 -31.73
C ASP A 187 -9.46 3.88 -30.24
N SER A 188 -9.86 4.80 -29.36
CA SER A 188 -9.70 4.68 -27.90
C SER A 188 -10.42 3.45 -27.34
N HIS A 189 -11.69 3.25 -27.71
CA HIS A 189 -12.46 2.08 -27.27
C HIS A 189 -11.89 0.77 -27.79
N ALA A 190 -11.34 0.74 -29.00
CA ALA A 190 -10.68 -0.44 -29.57
C ALA A 190 -9.43 -0.83 -28.76
N LEU A 191 -8.61 0.15 -28.34
CA LEU A 191 -7.45 -0.08 -27.47
C LEU A 191 -7.88 -0.65 -26.10
N VAL A 192 -8.89 -0.05 -25.46
CA VAL A 192 -9.43 -0.54 -24.17
C VAL A 192 -9.95 -1.98 -24.32
N ARG A 193 -10.68 -2.27 -25.41
CA ARG A 193 -11.21 -3.60 -25.68
C ARG A 193 -10.11 -4.65 -25.87
N SER A 194 -9.00 -4.30 -26.54
CA SER A 194 -7.84 -5.19 -26.68
C SER A 194 -7.16 -5.44 -25.34
N ARG A 195 -6.99 -4.41 -24.51
CA ARG A 195 -6.43 -4.57 -23.16
C ARG A 195 -7.27 -5.52 -22.32
N LEU A 196 -8.60 -5.36 -22.34
CA LEU A 196 -9.52 -6.26 -21.64
C LEU A 196 -9.46 -7.69 -22.19
N LEU A 197 -9.32 -7.87 -23.51
CA LEU A 197 -9.14 -9.18 -24.11
C LEU A 197 -7.84 -9.84 -23.66
N ARG A 198 -6.76 -9.09 -23.50
CA ARG A 198 -5.47 -9.58 -23.01
C ARG A 198 -5.53 -9.97 -21.54
N GLU A 199 -6.11 -9.12 -20.70
CA GLU A 199 -6.17 -9.34 -19.24
C GLU A 199 -7.19 -10.42 -18.86
N ASN A 200 -8.37 -10.40 -19.48
CA ASN A 200 -9.51 -11.24 -19.10
C ASN A 200 -9.90 -12.29 -20.17
N GLY A 201 -9.11 -12.44 -21.24
CA GLY A 201 -9.39 -13.38 -22.33
C GLY A 201 -9.44 -14.85 -21.92
N ARG A 202 -8.96 -15.20 -20.73
CA ARG A 202 -8.97 -16.55 -20.14
C ARG A 202 -10.36 -17.16 -19.93
N TYR A 203 -11.40 -16.33 -19.81
CA TYR A 203 -12.79 -16.78 -19.61
C TYR A 203 -13.51 -17.13 -20.92
N LEU A 204 -12.97 -16.70 -22.07
CA LEU A 204 -13.54 -17.02 -23.38
C LEU A 204 -13.13 -18.42 -23.79
N SER A 205 -13.92 -19.08 -24.65
CA SER A 205 -13.43 -20.29 -25.31
C SER A 205 -12.18 -19.99 -26.15
N LYS A 206 -11.29 -20.97 -26.30
CA LYS A 206 -10.09 -20.83 -27.13
C LYS A 206 -10.40 -20.33 -28.54
N HIS A 207 -11.46 -20.86 -29.14
CA HIS A 207 -11.93 -20.43 -30.46
C HIS A 207 -12.37 -18.95 -30.44
N SER A 208 -13.20 -18.55 -29.47
CA SER A 208 -13.71 -17.18 -29.34
C SER A 208 -12.61 -16.15 -29.07
N PHE A 209 -11.58 -16.53 -28.30
CA PHE A 209 -10.41 -15.69 -28.05
C PHE A 209 -9.56 -15.53 -29.31
N LEU A 210 -9.26 -16.63 -30.00
CA LEU A 210 -8.44 -16.60 -31.23
C LEU A 210 -9.11 -15.78 -32.34
N MET A 211 -10.42 -15.90 -32.52
CA MET A 211 -11.18 -15.07 -33.48
C MET A 211 -11.06 -13.57 -33.18
N ARG A 212 -11.12 -13.17 -31.90
CA ARG A 212 -10.99 -11.77 -31.48
C ARG A 212 -9.55 -11.28 -31.57
N LYS A 213 -8.58 -12.13 -31.23
CA LYS A 213 -7.16 -11.85 -31.43
C LYS A 213 -6.87 -11.63 -32.92
N GLN A 214 -7.39 -12.49 -33.80
CA GLN A 214 -7.25 -12.33 -35.23
C GLN A 214 -7.86 -11.02 -35.73
N PHE A 215 -9.08 -10.67 -35.32
CA PHE A 215 -9.70 -9.38 -35.69
C PHE A 215 -8.81 -8.16 -35.39
N PHE A 216 -8.07 -8.17 -34.28
CA PHE A 216 -7.16 -7.09 -33.93
C PHE A 216 -5.78 -7.20 -34.61
N ASN A 217 -5.24 -8.41 -34.71
CA ASN A 217 -3.83 -8.66 -35.05
C ASN A 217 -3.57 -9.26 -36.43
N ASP A 218 -4.59 -9.54 -37.22
CA ASP A 218 -4.42 -10.07 -38.58
C ASP A 218 -3.47 -9.18 -39.41
N GLU A 219 -2.56 -9.80 -40.16
CA GLU A 219 -1.46 -9.08 -40.83
C GLU A 219 -1.93 -8.20 -42.00
N GLU A 220 -3.06 -8.55 -42.61
CA GLU A 220 -3.64 -7.83 -43.75
C GLU A 220 -4.88 -7.01 -43.35
N THR A 221 -5.76 -7.59 -42.52
CA THR A 221 -7.09 -7.04 -42.20
C THR A 221 -7.24 -6.57 -40.75
N GLY A 222 -6.22 -6.79 -39.91
CA GLY A 222 -6.29 -6.53 -38.48
C GLY A 222 -6.53 -5.06 -38.16
N TYR A 223 -7.43 -4.79 -37.22
CA TYR A 223 -7.83 -3.43 -36.87
C TYR A 223 -6.62 -2.54 -36.54
N PHE A 224 -5.63 -3.05 -35.80
CA PHE A 224 -4.45 -2.27 -35.44
C PHE A 224 -3.50 -2.04 -36.60
N LYS A 225 -3.42 -2.96 -37.56
CA LYS A 225 -2.60 -2.79 -38.76
C LYS A 225 -3.18 -1.73 -39.68
N VAL A 226 -4.50 -1.78 -39.91
CA VAL A 226 -5.22 -0.76 -40.66
C VAL A 226 -5.16 0.59 -39.94
N ALA A 227 -5.34 0.62 -38.62
CA ALA A 227 -5.28 1.85 -37.84
C ALA A 227 -3.88 2.50 -37.83
N GLN A 228 -2.80 1.72 -37.88
CA GLN A 228 -1.43 2.24 -38.06
C GLN A 228 -1.21 2.91 -39.42
N GLN A 229 -1.89 2.45 -40.47
CA GLN A 229 -1.78 3.00 -41.83
C GLN A 229 -2.61 4.27 -42.01
N ARG A 230 -3.63 4.50 -41.15
CA ARG A 230 -4.40 5.75 -41.16
C ARG A 230 -3.45 6.92 -40.94
N GLN A 231 -3.62 7.99 -41.71
CA GLN A 231 -2.93 9.25 -41.43
C GLN A 231 -3.45 9.76 -40.08
N SER A 232 -2.61 9.65 -39.04
CA SER A 232 -2.88 10.34 -37.78
C SER A 232 -2.87 11.83 -38.10
N PRO A 233 -3.91 12.62 -37.74
CA PRO A 233 -3.81 14.07 -37.72
C PRO A 233 -2.96 14.52 -36.52
N VAL A 234 -1.80 13.90 -36.31
CA VAL A 234 -0.83 14.33 -35.30
C VAL A 234 0.15 15.23 -36.01
N VAL A 235 -0.27 16.48 -36.10
CA VAL A 235 0.63 17.63 -36.16
C VAL A 235 1.51 17.53 -34.91
N ASN A 236 2.83 17.58 -35.07
CA ASN A 236 3.75 17.60 -33.93
C ASN A 236 3.29 18.69 -32.94
N PRO A 237 3.33 18.46 -31.62
CA PRO A 237 2.98 19.48 -30.63
C PRO A 237 3.85 20.76 -30.72
N MET A 238 5.00 20.69 -31.41
CA MET A 238 5.84 21.84 -31.75
C MET A 238 5.43 22.59 -33.03
N SER A 239 4.63 21.98 -33.91
CA SER A 239 4.19 22.60 -35.16
C SER A 239 2.84 23.28 -35.09
N ASP A 240 2.07 23.06 -34.01
CA ASP A 240 0.79 23.75 -33.80
C ASP A 240 0.85 24.66 -32.55
N PRO A 241 0.97 25.99 -32.74
CA PRO A 241 0.98 26.96 -31.64
C PRO A 241 -0.25 26.86 -30.73
N SER A 242 -1.38 26.36 -31.23
CA SER A 242 -2.65 26.26 -30.51
C SER A 242 -2.63 25.24 -29.36
N VAL A 243 -2.11 24.03 -29.59
CA VAL A 243 -2.08 22.93 -28.58
C VAL A 243 -1.08 23.24 -27.46
N MET A 244 0.07 23.83 -27.82
CA MET A 244 1.02 24.36 -26.84
C MET A 244 0.40 25.49 -26.02
N THR A 245 -0.35 26.41 -26.66
CA THR A 245 -1.04 27.47 -25.91
C THR A 245 -2.10 26.94 -24.97
N ASP A 246 -2.81 25.85 -25.29
CA ASP A 246 -3.83 25.28 -24.40
C ASP A 246 -3.22 24.61 -23.17
N MET A 247 -2.12 23.89 -23.34
CA MET A 247 -1.38 23.30 -22.20
C MET A 247 -0.72 24.40 -21.34
N LEU A 248 -0.15 25.42 -21.98
CA LEU A 248 0.40 26.57 -21.28
C LEU A 248 -0.69 27.36 -20.57
N LYS A 249 -1.85 27.60 -21.19
CA LYS A 249 -3.00 28.28 -20.54
C LYS A 249 -3.42 27.53 -19.28
N GLY A 250 -3.58 26.21 -19.33
CA GLY A 250 -3.96 25.42 -18.15
C GLY A 250 -2.97 25.56 -16.99
N ASN A 251 -1.67 25.46 -17.28
CA ASN A 251 -0.63 25.58 -16.24
C ASN A 251 -0.42 27.02 -15.76
N LEU A 252 -0.48 28.00 -16.66
CA LEU A 252 -0.32 29.42 -16.34
C LEU A 252 -1.50 29.95 -15.52
N LEU A 253 -2.73 29.51 -15.81
CA LEU A 253 -3.92 29.85 -15.01
C LEU A 253 -3.82 29.34 -13.57
N ASN A 254 -3.02 28.29 -13.32
CA ASN A 254 -2.80 27.77 -11.97
C ASN A 254 -1.67 28.49 -11.24
N VAL A 255 -0.57 28.84 -11.91
CA VAL A 255 0.63 29.41 -11.26
C VAL A 255 0.60 30.95 -11.18
N ILE A 256 0.09 31.64 -12.20
CA ILE A 256 0.14 33.11 -12.25
C ILE A 256 -0.67 33.74 -11.10
N PRO A 257 -1.92 33.35 -10.82
CA PRO A 257 -2.68 33.98 -9.74
C PRO A 257 -1.98 33.84 -8.39
N MET A 258 -1.38 32.67 -8.12
CA MET A 258 -0.62 32.40 -6.90
C MET A 258 0.57 33.35 -6.74
N LEU A 259 1.36 33.55 -7.79
CA LEU A 259 2.51 34.44 -7.76
C LEU A 259 2.10 35.91 -7.64
N VAL A 260 1.04 36.33 -8.34
CA VAL A 260 0.52 37.70 -8.29
C VAL A 260 0.02 38.02 -6.89
N ILE A 261 -0.77 37.11 -6.29
CA ILE A 261 -1.28 37.29 -4.92
C ILE A 261 -0.16 37.26 -3.89
N GLY A 262 0.79 36.32 -4.02
CA GLY A 262 1.96 36.25 -3.14
C GLY A 262 2.80 37.53 -3.20
N GLY A 263 3.00 38.08 -4.40
CA GLY A 263 3.66 39.37 -4.61
C GLY A 263 2.89 40.54 -4.01
N TRP A 264 1.57 40.57 -4.16
CA TRP A 264 0.70 41.59 -3.56
C TRP A 264 0.70 41.55 -2.02
N ILE A 265 0.65 40.35 -1.43
CA ILE A 265 0.76 40.15 0.02
C ILE A 265 2.13 40.60 0.52
N ASN A 266 3.20 40.23 -0.19
CA ASN A 266 4.56 40.67 0.15
C ASN A 266 4.69 42.19 0.09
N TRP A 267 4.10 42.84 -0.91
CA TRP A 267 4.10 44.30 -1.01
C TRP A 267 3.29 44.97 0.12
N THR A 268 2.09 44.46 0.40
CA THR A 268 1.14 45.05 1.36
C THR A 268 1.55 44.81 2.83
N PHE A 269 2.08 43.63 3.13
CA PHE A 269 2.41 43.18 4.48
C PHE A 269 3.91 42.89 4.63
N SER A 270 4.77 43.82 4.20
CA SER A 270 6.22 43.74 4.40
C SER A 270 6.67 44.45 5.68
N GLY A 271 7.90 44.16 6.13
CA GLY A 271 8.55 44.90 7.21
C GLY A 271 8.40 44.32 8.62
N PHE A 272 7.63 43.24 8.80
CA PHE A 272 7.42 42.62 10.11
C PHE A 272 7.34 41.09 10.05
N VAL A 273 7.54 40.45 11.21
CA VAL A 273 7.42 38.99 11.40
C VAL A 273 5.94 38.64 11.59
N THR A 274 5.45 37.58 10.92
CA THR A 274 4.04 37.17 11.02
C THR A 274 3.83 36.05 12.04
N THR A 275 4.63 34.99 11.99
CA THR A 275 4.50 33.84 12.89
C THR A 275 5.79 33.03 12.98
N LYS A 276 5.87 32.11 13.94
CA LYS A 276 6.95 31.14 14.12
C LYS A 276 6.44 29.76 13.73
N VAL A 277 7.13 29.09 12.80
CA VAL A 277 6.83 27.67 12.52
C VAL A 277 7.41 26.78 13.64
N PRO A 278 6.71 25.69 14.03
CA PRO A 278 7.08 24.88 15.19
C PRO A 278 8.23 23.89 14.92
N PHE A 279 8.87 23.97 13.74
CA PHE A 279 9.96 23.09 13.33
C PHE A 279 11.15 23.91 12.84
N PRO A 280 12.39 23.44 13.08
CA PRO A 280 13.60 24.16 12.68
C PRO A 280 13.74 24.15 11.16
N LEU A 281 14.05 25.31 10.59
CA LEU A 281 14.30 25.49 9.16
C LEU A 281 15.78 25.76 8.90
N THR A 282 16.27 25.29 7.75
CA THR A 282 17.68 25.51 7.40
C THR A 282 17.94 26.98 7.05
N LEU A 283 19.12 27.48 7.44
CA LEU A 283 19.50 28.89 7.25
C LEU A 283 19.51 29.33 5.78
N ARG A 284 19.66 28.40 4.83
CA ARG A 284 19.64 28.69 3.39
C ARG A 284 18.30 29.22 2.89
N PHE A 285 17.20 28.87 3.56
CA PHE A 285 15.87 29.37 3.20
C PHE A 285 15.54 30.71 3.86
N LYS A 286 16.34 31.17 4.82
CA LYS A 286 16.13 32.44 5.53
C LYS A 286 15.88 33.65 4.62
N PRO A 287 16.69 33.95 3.57
CA PRO A 287 16.44 35.12 2.72
C PRO A 287 15.12 35.04 1.93
N MET A 288 14.63 33.82 1.66
CA MET A 288 13.33 33.61 1.02
C MET A 288 12.18 33.76 2.03
N LEU A 289 12.34 33.18 3.23
CA LEU A 289 11.27 33.09 4.22
C LEU A 289 11.04 34.39 5.00
N GLN A 290 12.08 35.21 5.11
CA GLN A 290 12.09 36.48 5.83
C GLN A 290 12.24 37.66 4.89
N HIS A 291 11.73 37.52 3.67
CA HIS A 291 11.73 38.60 2.70
C HIS A 291 11.05 39.85 3.29
N GLY A 292 11.73 40.99 3.24
CA GLY A 292 11.28 42.25 3.85
C GLY A 292 11.63 42.44 5.33
N ILE A 293 12.42 41.57 5.95
CA ILE A 293 12.87 41.68 7.34
C ILE A 293 14.38 41.86 7.39
N ALA A 294 14.86 42.97 7.96
CA ALA A 294 16.28 43.34 7.96
C ALA A 294 17.09 42.76 9.15
N LEU A 295 16.61 41.71 9.81
CA LEU A 295 17.23 41.14 11.02
C LEU A 295 18.09 39.90 10.70
N ALA A 296 19.41 40.11 10.59
CA ALA A 296 20.36 39.04 10.27
C ALA A 296 20.51 37.98 11.38
N SER A 297 20.18 38.29 12.64
CA SER A 297 20.30 37.37 13.78
C SER A 297 19.05 36.50 14.01
N LEU A 298 17.89 36.88 13.46
CA LEU A 298 16.61 36.19 13.70
C LEU A 298 16.62 34.73 13.22
N ASP A 299 16.06 33.80 13.98
CA ASP A 299 15.97 32.40 13.57
C ASP A 299 15.11 32.22 12.31
N ALA A 300 15.47 31.30 11.41
CA ALA A 300 14.77 31.02 10.16
C ALA A 300 13.35 30.44 10.36
N SER A 301 13.01 30.01 11.59
CA SER A 301 11.66 29.60 11.97
C SER A 301 10.66 30.76 11.97
N TRP A 302 11.12 31.99 12.13
CA TRP A 302 10.28 33.18 12.05
C TRP A 302 10.05 33.54 10.60
N VAL A 303 8.80 33.64 10.18
CA VAL A 303 8.43 33.79 8.78
C VAL A 303 7.67 35.09 8.51
N SER A 304 7.85 35.64 7.31
CA SER A 304 7.08 36.79 6.82
C SER A 304 5.65 36.39 6.41
N SER A 305 4.84 37.40 6.10
CA SER A 305 3.46 37.26 5.63
C SER A 305 3.36 36.49 4.30
N ALA A 306 4.31 36.71 3.39
CA ALA A 306 4.38 36.01 2.11
C ALA A 306 4.65 34.50 2.29
N SER A 307 5.55 34.15 3.21
CA SER A 307 5.83 32.76 3.56
C SER A 307 4.64 32.08 4.22
N TRP A 308 3.90 32.81 5.06
CA TRP A 308 2.64 32.34 5.64
C TRP A 308 1.57 32.09 4.56
N TYR A 309 1.46 32.98 3.57
CA TYR A 309 0.58 32.78 2.41
C TYR A 309 0.91 31.48 1.66
N PHE A 310 2.18 31.26 1.28
CA PHE A 310 2.58 30.05 0.57
C PHE A 310 2.32 28.78 1.38
N LEU A 311 2.53 28.82 2.70
CA LEU A 311 2.21 27.70 3.59
C LEU A 311 0.71 27.38 3.55
N ASN A 312 -0.17 28.40 3.56
CA ASN A 312 -1.61 28.19 3.45
C ASN A 312 -2.04 27.66 2.08
N VAL A 313 -1.43 28.13 0.98
CA VAL A 313 -1.72 27.62 -0.37
C VAL A 313 -1.49 26.12 -0.45
N PHE A 314 -0.41 25.61 0.14
CA PHE A 314 -0.12 24.18 0.16
C PHE A 314 -0.89 23.41 1.24
N GLY A 315 -1.16 24.04 2.39
CA GLY A 315 -1.77 23.40 3.55
C GLY A 315 -3.30 23.26 3.48
N LEU A 316 -4.00 24.15 2.76
CA LEU A 316 -5.46 24.14 2.65
C LEU A 316 -6.01 23.09 1.67
N ARG A 317 -5.11 22.31 1.03
CA ARG A 317 -5.45 21.26 0.05
C ARG A 317 -6.51 20.28 0.57
N SER A 318 -6.25 19.65 1.72
CA SER A 318 -7.15 18.64 2.28
C SER A 318 -8.51 19.23 2.66
N MET A 319 -8.54 20.51 3.03
CA MET A 319 -9.79 21.21 3.32
C MET A 319 -10.60 21.43 2.05
N TYR A 320 -9.97 21.79 0.93
CA TYR A 320 -10.68 21.88 -0.36
C TYR A 320 -11.24 20.53 -0.80
N ALA A 321 -10.52 19.42 -0.59
CA ALA A 321 -11.02 18.08 -0.94
C ALA A 321 -12.25 17.70 -0.12
N LEU A 322 -12.28 18.04 1.17
CA LEU A 322 -13.42 17.76 2.03
C LEU A 322 -14.68 18.56 1.65
N ILE A 323 -14.50 19.83 1.24
CA ILE A 323 -15.63 20.74 0.98
C ILE A 323 -16.10 20.66 -0.48
N LEU A 324 -15.18 20.51 -1.42
CA LEU A 324 -15.47 20.57 -2.87
C LEU A 324 -15.47 19.20 -3.57
N GLY A 325 -15.10 18.11 -2.87
CA GLY A 325 -15.06 16.75 -3.41
C GLY A 325 -13.78 16.40 -4.19
N GLU A 326 -13.76 15.22 -4.80
CA GLU A 326 -12.57 14.62 -5.45
C GLU A 326 -12.14 15.31 -6.75
N ASP A 327 -13.04 16.03 -7.43
CA ASP A 327 -12.77 16.78 -8.67
C ASP A 327 -12.44 18.25 -8.40
N ASN A 328 -11.75 18.53 -7.29
CA ASN A 328 -11.40 19.89 -6.94
C ASN A 328 -10.28 20.45 -7.83
N ALA A 329 -10.65 21.24 -8.84
CA ALA A 329 -9.68 22.05 -9.57
C ALA A 329 -8.80 22.91 -8.63
N ALA A 330 -9.28 23.16 -7.39
CA ALA A 330 -8.61 23.52 -6.12
C ALA A 330 -7.16 23.03 -5.88
N ASP A 331 -6.88 21.79 -6.24
CA ASP A 331 -5.67 21.07 -5.81
C ASP A 331 -4.51 21.20 -6.81
N GLN A 332 -3.60 22.15 -6.54
CA GLN A 332 -2.42 22.39 -7.38
C GLN A 332 -1.35 21.29 -7.27
N ALA A 333 -1.27 20.59 -6.13
CA ALA A 333 -0.25 19.56 -5.91
C ALA A 333 -0.57 18.29 -6.69
N ARG A 334 -1.87 17.93 -6.79
CA ARG A 334 -2.33 16.86 -7.69
C ARG A 334 -1.97 17.18 -9.14
N LEU A 335 -2.18 18.40 -9.60
CA LEU A 335 -1.82 18.81 -10.97
C LEU A 335 -0.31 18.78 -11.21
N MET A 336 0.52 19.22 -10.25
CA MET A 336 1.98 19.15 -10.39
C MET A 336 2.51 17.71 -10.33
N GLN A 337 1.92 16.88 -9.46
CA GLN A 337 2.24 15.46 -9.38
C GLN A 337 1.77 14.72 -10.64
N GLU A 338 0.57 15.00 -11.14
CA GLU A 338 0.08 14.55 -12.44
C GLU A 338 1.01 15.03 -13.54
N GLN A 339 1.52 16.26 -13.52
CA GLN A 339 2.42 16.77 -14.55
C GLN A 339 3.81 16.10 -14.52
N VAL A 340 4.35 15.81 -13.33
CA VAL A 340 5.60 15.04 -13.16
C VAL A 340 5.38 13.57 -13.59
N THR A 341 4.25 12.98 -13.22
CA THR A 341 3.91 11.59 -13.56
C THR A 341 3.58 11.43 -15.06
N MET A 342 2.95 12.44 -15.67
CA MET A 342 2.66 12.54 -17.10
C MET A 342 3.91 12.85 -17.92
N SER A 343 4.88 13.60 -17.38
CA SER A 343 6.17 13.78 -18.05
C SER A 343 7.03 12.51 -18.09
N ALA A 344 6.77 11.55 -17.20
CA ALA A 344 7.42 10.24 -17.21
C ALA A 344 6.67 9.19 -18.07
N ASN A 345 5.35 9.30 -18.24
CA ASN A 345 4.51 8.26 -18.88
C ASN A 345 3.68 8.70 -20.10
N THR A 346 3.67 9.98 -20.48
CA THR A 346 2.91 10.46 -21.65
C THR A 346 3.66 11.60 -22.37
N VAL A 347 4.69 11.25 -23.14
CA VAL A 347 4.76 11.86 -24.48
C VAL A 347 3.46 11.42 -25.16
N PRO A 348 2.66 12.31 -25.79
CA PRO A 348 1.48 11.89 -26.54
C PRO A 348 1.93 10.80 -27.50
N HIS A 349 1.60 9.53 -27.20
CA HIS A 349 1.93 8.44 -28.09
C HIS A 349 1.20 8.77 -29.38
N ASP A 350 1.94 8.89 -30.48
CA ASP A 350 1.36 8.81 -31.80
C ASP A 350 0.35 7.64 -31.75
N PRO A 351 -0.92 7.82 -32.13
CA PRO A 351 -1.90 6.74 -32.17
C PRO A 351 -1.31 5.50 -32.85
N ARG A 352 -0.45 5.68 -33.85
CA ARG A 352 0.28 4.60 -34.52
C ARG A 352 1.21 3.83 -33.59
N GLN A 353 1.96 4.53 -32.72
CA GLN A 353 2.83 3.90 -31.74
C GLN A 353 2.01 3.14 -30.68
N ALA A 354 0.90 3.71 -30.22
CA ALA A 354 -0.01 3.04 -29.29
C ALA A 354 -0.62 1.77 -29.90
N PHE A 355 -1.08 1.83 -31.16
CA PHE A 355 -1.59 0.65 -31.88
C PHE A 355 -0.51 -0.38 -32.14
N LYS A 356 0.72 0.03 -32.43
CA LYS A 356 1.85 -0.88 -32.63
C LYS A 356 2.20 -1.61 -31.33
N ALA A 357 2.31 -0.88 -30.22
CA ALA A 357 2.59 -1.45 -28.92
C ALA A 357 1.49 -2.44 -28.49
N GLU A 358 0.22 -2.10 -28.68
CA GLU A 358 -0.90 -2.98 -28.34
C GLU A 358 -0.98 -4.21 -29.27
N TRP A 359 -0.68 -4.04 -30.57
CA TRP A 359 -0.57 -5.16 -31.51
C TRP A 359 0.52 -6.15 -31.08
N GLU A 360 1.72 -5.66 -30.76
CA GLU A 360 2.84 -6.48 -30.28
C GLU A 360 2.50 -7.18 -28.96
N ALA A 361 1.88 -6.47 -28.01
CA ALA A 361 1.45 -7.02 -26.74
C ALA A 361 0.40 -8.14 -26.92
N LEU A 362 -0.63 -7.91 -27.73
CA LEU A 362 -1.66 -8.91 -28.00
C LEU A 362 -1.12 -10.11 -28.80
N GLN A 363 -0.08 -9.91 -29.62
CA GLN A 363 0.53 -10.98 -30.41
C GLN A 363 1.19 -12.03 -29.53
N ILE A 364 1.87 -11.58 -28.47
CA ILE A 364 2.56 -12.46 -27.51
C ILE A 364 1.58 -13.18 -26.58
N CYS A 365 0.33 -12.70 -26.48
CA CYS A 365 -0.66 -13.28 -25.56
C CYS A 365 -1.09 -14.68 -25.99
N SER A 366 -0.86 -15.65 -25.11
CA SER A 366 -1.40 -17.01 -25.21
C SER A 366 -2.76 -17.11 -24.53
N HIS A 367 -3.66 -17.90 -25.11
CA HIS A 367 -4.93 -18.20 -24.48
C HIS A 367 -4.76 -19.32 -23.45
N ASN A 368 -4.76 -18.94 -22.18
CA ASN A 368 -4.85 -19.90 -21.09
C ASN A 368 -6.32 -20.07 -20.74
N TRP A 369 -6.98 -21.02 -21.41
CA TRP A 369 -8.41 -21.26 -21.21
C TRP A 369 -8.64 -21.72 -19.78
N MET A 370 -9.41 -20.95 -19.01
CA MET A 370 -9.88 -21.35 -17.71
C MET A 370 -11.13 -22.23 -17.87
N SER A 371 -10.99 -23.31 -18.63
CA SER A 371 -11.94 -24.42 -18.64
C SER A 371 -11.16 -25.71 -18.76
N LYS A 372 -11.45 -26.60 -17.82
CA LYS A 372 -10.78 -27.88 -17.53
C LYS A 372 -9.40 -27.74 -16.88
N SER A 373 -9.41 -27.50 -15.58
CA SER A 373 -8.69 -28.48 -14.76
C SER A 373 -9.40 -29.82 -14.99
N GLU A 374 -8.72 -30.78 -15.62
CA GLU A 374 -9.13 -32.20 -15.59
C GLU A 374 -8.94 -32.82 -14.19
N GLY A 375 -8.97 -32.01 -13.13
CA GLY A 375 -9.48 -32.47 -11.84
C GLY A 375 -10.99 -32.37 -11.92
N LYS A 376 -11.70 -33.51 -11.90
CA LYS A 376 -13.14 -33.54 -11.58
C LYS A 376 -13.34 -32.52 -10.46
N VAL A 377 -14.18 -31.51 -10.64
CA VAL A 377 -14.61 -30.67 -9.51
C VAL A 377 -15.48 -31.60 -8.67
N LEU A 378 -14.85 -32.27 -7.70
CA LEU A 378 -15.47 -33.19 -6.79
C LEU A 378 -16.24 -32.35 -5.77
N GLU A 379 -17.48 -32.72 -5.50
CA GLU A 379 -18.20 -32.16 -4.37
C GLU A 379 -17.47 -32.61 -3.09
N SER A 380 -17.26 -31.68 -2.17
CA SER A 380 -16.64 -31.95 -0.88
C SER A 380 -17.71 -31.92 0.22
N THR A 381 -17.70 -32.90 1.11
CA THR A 381 -18.59 -32.94 2.29
C THR A 381 -17.82 -33.28 3.56
N LEU A 382 -18.34 -32.88 4.72
CA LEU A 382 -17.81 -33.32 6.00
C LEU A 382 -18.50 -34.62 6.41
N ALA A 383 -17.68 -35.63 6.74
CA ALA A 383 -18.12 -36.82 7.44
C ALA A 383 -17.57 -36.81 8.87
N LEU A 384 -18.44 -37.10 9.84
CA LEU A 384 -18.04 -37.26 11.23
C LEU A 384 -18.47 -38.63 11.75
N ILE A 385 -17.54 -39.33 12.39
CA ILE A 385 -17.80 -40.54 13.16
C ILE A 385 -17.67 -40.16 14.64
N LYS A 386 -18.77 -40.19 15.39
CA LYS A 386 -18.79 -39.82 16.82
C LYS A 386 -18.20 -40.93 17.69
N SER A 387 -17.97 -40.61 18.97
CA SER A 387 -17.33 -41.48 19.98
C SER A 387 -17.92 -42.89 20.07
N ASN A 388 -19.25 -43.01 19.91
CA ASN A 388 -19.99 -44.27 19.97
C ASN A 388 -19.78 -45.20 18.76
N ALA A 389 -19.28 -44.72 17.63
CA ALA A 389 -19.01 -45.53 16.42
C ALA A 389 -17.53 -45.61 16.03
N LEU A 390 -16.60 -45.12 16.86
CA LEU A 390 -15.16 -45.16 16.57
C LEU A 390 -14.62 -46.58 16.36
N HIS A 391 -15.17 -47.56 17.07
CA HIS A 391 -14.77 -48.96 16.96
C HIS A 391 -15.11 -49.60 15.59
N LEU A 392 -15.96 -48.95 14.77
CA LEU A 392 -16.35 -49.36 13.41
C LEU A 392 -15.76 -48.43 12.33
N ALA A 393 -14.83 -47.55 12.70
CA ALA A 393 -14.29 -46.56 11.78
C ALA A 393 -13.65 -47.20 10.54
N GLU A 394 -12.94 -48.31 10.69
CA GLU A 394 -12.31 -49.02 9.57
C GLU A 394 -13.34 -49.58 8.57
N GLU A 395 -14.44 -50.13 9.06
CA GLU A 395 -15.54 -50.65 8.24
C GLU A 395 -16.28 -49.52 7.52
N ILE A 396 -16.54 -48.40 8.21
CA ILE A 396 -17.17 -47.22 7.62
C ILE A 396 -16.27 -46.64 6.53
N GLU A 397 -14.96 -46.55 6.76
CA GLU A 397 -13.99 -46.09 5.77
C GLU A 397 -13.95 -47.01 4.53
N LYS A 398 -14.05 -48.33 4.73
CA LYS A 398 -14.15 -49.29 3.61
C LYS A 398 -15.41 -49.06 2.77
N GLU A 399 -16.57 -48.82 3.39
CA GLU A 399 -17.81 -48.49 2.66
C GLU A 399 -17.72 -47.16 1.91
N ILE A 400 -17.09 -46.13 2.50
CA ILE A 400 -16.84 -44.84 1.84
C ILE A 400 -16.02 -45.05 0.55
N ILE A 401 -14.92 -45.81 0.65
CA ILE A 401 -14.04 -46.10 -0.48
C ILE A 401 -14.75 -46.95 -1.54
N GLN A 402 -15.54 -47.96 -1.13
CA GLN A 402 -16.33 -48.80 -2.05
C GLN A 402 -17.39 -48.01 -2.84
N ARG A 403 -17.82 -46.84 -2.35
CA ARG A 403 -18.81 -45.96 -2.97
C ARG A 403 -18.19 -44.81 -3.77
N ASP A 404 -16.93 -44.97 -4.19
CA ASP A 404 -16.17 -43.99 -4.98
C ASP A 404 -16.02 -42.60 -4.30
N LEU A 405 -16.04 -42.55 -2.96
CA LEU A 405 -15.68 -41.34 -2.22
C LEU A 405 -14.22 -41.42 -1.76
N ALA A 406 -13.43 -40.40 -2.08
CA ALA A 406 -12.06 -40.27 -1.63
C ALA A 406 -12.00 -39.55 -0.28
N ILE A 407 -11.21 -40.06 0.66
CA ILE A 407 -10.94 -39.40 1.94
C ILE A 407 -9.76 -38.45 1.73
N ALA A 408 -10.03 -37.17 1.49
CA ALA A 408 -9.01 -36.16 1.20
C ALA A 408 -8.22 -35.74 2.44
N LYS A 409 -8.91 -35.66 3.58
CA LYS A 409 -8.34 -35.37 4.90
C LYS A 409 -9.04 -36.19 5.96
N LYS A 410 -8.31 -36.57 7.01
CA LYS A 410 -8.80 -37.29 8.18
C LYS A 410 -8.06 -36.79 9.41
N LYS A 411 -8.77 -36.53 10.51
CA LYS A 411 -8.15 -36.31 11.83
C LYS A 411 -9.11 -36.70 12.95
N ILE A 412 -8.53 -37.05 14.09
CA ILE A 412 -9.28 -37.19 15.35
C ILE A 412 -9.47 -35.78 15.91
N VAL A 413 -10.71 -35.44 16.26
CA VAL A 413 -11.10 -34.16 16.85
C VAL A 413 -11.75 -34.40 18.20
N ARG A 414 -11.53 -33.47 19.12
CA ARG A 414 -12.24 -33.40 20.40
C ARG A 414 -12.74 -31.97 20.56
N LEU A 415 -14.05 -31.80 20.42
CA LEU A 415 -14.70 -30.50 20.48
C LEU A 415 -15.21 -30.26 21.89
N ASN A 416 -15.05 -29.05 22.40
CA ASN A 416 -15.68 -28.65 23.67
C ASN A 416 -17.16 -28.28 23.44
N GLU A 417 -17.92 -28.09 24.53
CA GLU A 417 -19.36 -27.83 24.46
C GLU A 417 -19.68 -26.55 23.66
N GLU A 418 -18.90 -25.47 23.83
CA GLU A 418 -19.04 -24.22 23.07
C GLU A 418 -18.83 -24.43 21.56
N GLN A 419 -17.77 -25.16 21.17
CA GLN A 419 -17.51 -25.50 19.77
C GLN A 419 -18.61 -26.39 19.18
N CYS A 420 -19.19 -27.29 19.96
CA CYS A 420 -20.32 -28.11 19.53
C CYS A 420 -21.59 -27.27 19.32
N ILE A 421 -21.84 -26.27 20.19
CA ILE A 421 -22.94 -25.32 20.05
C ILE A 421 -22.78 -24.53 18.75
N ASP A 422 -21.59 -23.96 18.50
CA ASP A 422 -21.30 -23.21 17.27
C ASP A 422 -21.43 -24.09 16.02
N PHE A 423 -20.94 -25.33 16.08
CA PHE A 423 -21.03 -26.29 14.98
C PHE A 423 -22.48 -26.64 14.62
N TYR A 424 -23.35 -26.78 15.62
CA TYR A 424 -24.76 -27.15 15.45
C TYR A 424 -25.74 -25.97 15.52
N MET A 425 -25.28 -24.71 15.48
CA MET A 425 -26.10 -23.52 15.73
C MET A 425 -27.37 -23.45 14.84
N ASP A 426 -27.29 -23.95 13.61
CA ASP A 426 -28.45 -24.03 12.69
C ASP A 426 -29.62 -24.86 13.26
N MET A 427 -29.33 -25.79 14.17
CA MET A 427 -30.30 -26.67 14.84
C MET A 427 -30.71 -26.16 16.22
N ALA A 428 -30.35 -24.93 16.62
CA ALA A 428 -30.64 -24.41 17.96
C ALA A 428 -32.14 -24.40 18.33
N ARG A 429 -33.03 -24.46 17.33
CA ARG A 429 -34.50 -24.56 17.53
C ARG A 429 -35.01 -26.00 17.62
N SER A 430 -34.16 -26.99 17.42
CA SER A 430 -34.53 -28.40 17.49
C SER A 430 -34.60 -28.88 18.94
N ALA A 431 -35.62 -29.69 19.26
CA ALA A 431 -35.74 -30.35 20.57
C ALA A 431 -34.58 -31.32 20.86
N SER A 432 -33.85 -31.77 19.82
CA SER A 432 -32.69 -32.66 19.94
C SER A 432 -31.34 -31.94 20.08
N PHE A 433 -31.32 -30.60 20.06
CA PHE A 433 -30.08 -29.80 20.04
C PHE A 433 -29.15 -30.13 21.22
N ASP A 434 -29.66 -30.07 22.44
CA ASP A 434 -28.89 -30.32 23.65
C ASP A 434 -28.31 -31.75 23.70
N GLN A 435 -29.08 -32.73 23.23
CA GLN A 435 -28.64 -34.12 23.17
C GLN A 435 -27.48 -34.30 22.18
N VAL A 436 -27.59 -33.71 20.99
CA VAL A 436 -26.57 -33.84 19.94
C VAL A 436 -25.28 -33.11 20.32
N VAL A 437 -25.39 -31.93 20.95
CA VAL A 437 -24.24 -31.18 21.50
C VAL A 437 -23.52 -31.97 22.59
N ARG A 438 -24.26 -32.56 23.55
CA ARG A 438 -23.67 -33.39 24.61
C ARG A 438 -23.01 -34.66 24.07
N GLN A 439 -23.64 -35.32 23.09
CA GLN A 439 -23.05 -36.51 22.47
C GLN A 439 -21.73 -36.18 21.78
N LEU A 440 -21.65 -35.09 21.00
CA LEU A 440 -20.43 -34.74 20.28
C LEU A 440 -19.30 -34.27 21.22
N SER A 441 -19.64 -33.53 22.28
CA SER A 441 -18.65 -33.05 23.27
C SER A 441 -18.17 -34.13 24.26
N SER A 442 -18.87 -35.28 24.34
CA SER A 442 -18.59 -36.36 25.30
C SER A 442 -17.25 -37.08 25.09
N GLY A 443 -16.68 -37.02 23.89
CA GLY A 443 -15.51 -37.81 23.55
C GLY A 443 -14.83 -37.38 22.26
N GLU A 444 -13.93 -38.22 21.78
CA GLU A 444 -13.26 -38.02 20.51
C GLU A 444 -14.18 -38.41 19.35
N ALA A 445 -14.01 -37.75 18.21
CA ALA A 445 -14.68 -38.06 16.95
C ALA A 445 -13.64 -38.09 15.82
N ILE A 446 -13.89 -38.89 14.79
CA ILE A 446 -13.08 -38.86 13.57
C ILE A 446 -13.79 -37.96 12.56
N ALA A 447 -13.14 -36.87 12.17
CA ALA A 447 -13.60 -35.98 11.12
C ALA A 447 -12.86 -36.28 9.81
N MET A 448 -13.59 -36.32 8.71
CA MET A 448 -13.07 -36.59 7.37
C MET A 448 -13.66 -35.62 6.35
N VAL A 449 -12.81 -35.14 5.43
CA VAL A 449 -13.26 -34.45 4.22
C VAL A 449 -13.39 -35.48 3.12
N LEU A 450 -14.62 -35.70 2.66
CA LEU A 450 -14.92 -36.64 1.59
C LEU A 450 -15.06 -35.89 0.28
N GLU A 451 -14.33 -36.33 -0.75
CA GLU A 451 -14.39 -35.78 -2.10
C GLU A 451 -14.92 -36.83 -3.08
N GLY A 452 -15.95 -36.48 -3.83
CA GLY A 452 -16.57 -37.41 -4.77
C GLY A 452 -17.60 -36.77 -5.68
N ARG A 453 -18.18 -37.56 -6.58
CA ARG A 453 -19.36 -37.13 -7.34
C ARG A 453 -20.58 -37.24 -6.40
N ARG A 454 -21.31 -36.14 -6.22
CA ARG A 454 -22.46 -36.07 -5.28
C ARG A 454 -22.07 -36.54 -3.86
N ALA A 455 -20.89 -36.15 -3.37
CA ALA A 455 -20.36 -36.57 -2.07
C ALA A 455 -21.36 -36.36 -0.93
N ILE A 456 -22.10 -35.26 -0.88
CA ILE A 456 -23.11 -35.00 0.16
C ILE A 456 -24.21 -36.07 0.11
N GLY A 457 -24.79 -36.28 -1.07
CA GLY A 457 -25.86 -37.27 -1.27
C GLY A 457 -25.39 -38.70 -1.06
N THR A 458 -24.19 -39.05 -1.55
CA THR A 458 -23.60 -40.37 -1.39
C THR A 458 -23.30 -40.68 0.07
N TRP A 459 -22.77 -39.72 0.83
CA TRP A 459 -22.53 -39.89 2.26
C TRP A 459 -23.83 -40.07 3.05
N LYS A 460 -24.86 -39.26 2.78
CA LYS A 460 -26.20 -39.45 3.38
C LYS A 460 -26.78 -40.84 3.08
N ASN A 461 -26.61 -41.34 1.86
CA ASN A 461 -27.06 -42.68 1.48
C ASN A 461 -26.29 -43.79 2.20
N ILE A 462 -24.99 -43.61 2.46
CA ILE A 462 -24.20 -44.57 3.26
C ILE A 462 -24.74 -44.61 4.69
N ILE A 463 -24.95 -43.46 5.33
CA ILE A 463 -25.53 -43.39 6.68
C ILE A 463 -26.89 -44.09 6.71
N GLN A 464 -27.77 -43.80 5.75
CA GLN A 464 -29.09 -44.43 5.68
C GLN A 464 -29.01 -45.94 5.44
N LYS A 465 -28.04 -46.44 4.68
CA LYS A 465 -27.82 -47.89 4.52
C LYS A 465 -27.39 -48.53 5.84
N LEU A 466 -26.44 -47.92 6.54
CA LEU A 466 -25.91 -48.44 7.82
C LEU A 466 -26.98 -48.44 8.92
N ASP A 467 -27.88 -47.45 8.90
CA ASP A 467 -29.03 -47.34 9.80
C ASP A 467 -30.05 -48.47 9.56
N ASN A 468 -30.33 -48.79 8.29
CA ASN A 468 -31.34 -49.81 7.93
C ASN A 468 -30.81 -51.27 7.94
N ALA A 469 -29.51 -51.47 7.69
CA ALA A 469 -28.90 -52.80 7.59
C ALA A 469 -27.47 -52.76 8.15
N PRO A 470 -27.25 -53.20 9.41
CA PRO A 470 -25.92 -53.27 10.00
C PRO A 470 -25.04 -54.30 9.26
N PHE A 471 -23.72 -54.17 9.38
CA PHE A 471 -22.75 -55.04 8.71
C PHE A 471 -23.02 -56.53 8.97
N GLU A 472 -23.07 -57.34 7.90
CA GLU A 472 -23.43 -58.77 7.94
C GLU A 472 -22.59 -59.60 8.94
N ASN A 473 -21.33 -59.21 9.21
CA ASN A 473 -20.43 -59.92 10.11
C ASN A 473 -20.46 -59.42 11.57
N TYR A 474 -21.20 -58.37 11.90
CA TYR A 474 -21.25 -57.75 13.23
C TYR A 474 -22.68 -57.71 13.77
N HIS A 475 -23.36 -58.86 13.78
CA HIS A 475 -24.76 -59.08 14.22
C HIS A 475 -25.15 -58.58 15.63
N GLN A 476 -24.32 -57.78 16.31
CA GLN A 476 -24.60 -57.18 17.63
C GLN A 476 -24.23 -55.69 17.75
N LEU A 477 -23.69 -55.03 16.71
CA LEU A 477 -23.28 -53.62 16.78
C LEU A 477 -24.09 -52.78 15.78
N HIS A 478 -25.03 -52.00 16.31
CA HIS A 478 -25.91 -51.13 15.53
C HIS A 478 -25.27 -49.74 15.38
N VAL A 479 -25.07 -49.29 14.13
CA VAL A 479 -24.74 -47.91 13.83
C VAL A 479 -26.04 -47.17 13.55
N ASP A 480 -26.61 -46.56 14.58
CA ASP A 480 -27.73 -45.64 14.42
C ASP A 480 -27.27 -44.41 13.63
N LYS A 481 -28.16 -43.81 12.85
CA LYS A 481 -27.97 -42.49 12.22
C LYS A 481 -27.41 -41.44 13.20
N GLU A 482 -27.71 -41.51 14.49
CA GLU A 482 -27.16 -40.59 15.50
C GLU A 482 -25.64 -40.71 15.69
N CYS A 483 -25.02 -41.84 15.35
CA CYS A 483 -23.58 -42.09 15.48
C CYS A 483 -22.74 -41.33 14.44
N LEU A 484 -23.34 -40.87 13.35
CA LEU A 484 -22.68 -40.24 12.21
C LEU A 484 -23.24 -38.85 11.96
N HIS A 485 -22.44 -37.96 11.38
CA HIS A 485 -22.90 -36.64 10.90
C HIS A 485 -22.67 -36.51 9.40
N ALA A 486 -23.65 -35.94 8.71
CA ALA A 486 -23.56 -35.51 7.32
C ALA A 486 -24.05 -34.08 7.19
N SER A 487 -23.31 -33.28 6.41
CA SER A 487 -23.74 -31.95 6.02
C SER A 487 -25.02 -32.00 5.18
N ASP A 488 -25.91 -31.02 5.33
CA ASP A 488 -27.20 -31.08 4.64
C ASP A 488 -27.15 -30.68 3.17
N ASP A 489 -26.38 -29.64 2.90
CA ASP A 489 -26.25 -28.94 1.64
C ASP A 489 -24.82 -28.40 1.49
N TYR A 490 -24.51 -27.83 0.34
CA TYR A 490 -23.19 -27.31 0.00
C TYR A 490 -22.72 -26.19 0.94
N PHE A 491 -23.59 -25.26 1.34
CA PHE A 491 -23.23 -24.15 2.22
C PHE A 491 -22.86 -24.65 3.61
N LYS A 492 -23.65 -25.57 4.16
CA LYS A 492 -23.32 -26.24 5.43
C LYS A 492 -22.04 -27.05 5.32
N ALA A 493 -21.89 -27.85 4.28
CA ALA A 493 -20.67 -28.64 4.05
C ALA A 493 -19.42 -27.76 4.05
N ARG A 494 -19.46 -26.63 3.33
CA ARG A 494 -18.36 -25.68 3.27
C ARG A 494 -18.05 -25.06 4.63
N ARG A 495 -19.07 -24.59 5.36
CA ARG A 495 -18.90 -24.01 6.70
C ARG A 495 -18.34 -25.04 7.68
N GLU A 496 -18.90 -26.24 7.69
CA GLU A 496 -18.50 -27.34 8.58
C GLU A 496 -17.08 -27.82 8.30
N ILE A 497 -16.71 -27.98 7.01
CA ILE A 497 -15.33 -28.28 6.61
C ILE A 497 -14.39 -27.15 7.05
N GLN A 498 -14.74 -25.88 6.84
CA GLN A 498 -13.87 -24.76 7.22
C GLN A 498 -13.73 -24.63 8.74
N PHE A 499 -14.79 -24.95 9.49
CA PHE A 499 -14.79 -24.97 10.95
C PHE A 499 -13.82 -26.02 11.50
N ILE A 500 -13.86 -27.24 10.94
CA ILE A 500 -13.00 -28.34 11.40
C ILE A 500 -11.60 -28.27 10.77
N PHE A 501 -11.48 -27.96 9.47
CA PHE A 501 -10.26 -27.95 8.67
C PHE A 501 -10.04 -26.56 8.01
N PRO A 502 -9.69 -25.52 8.77
CA PRO A 502 -9.52 -24.16 8.25
C PRO A 502 -8.41 -24.04 7.19
N GLU A 503 -7.48 -25.00 7.14
CA GLU A 503 -6.40 -25.09 6.15
C GLU A 503 -6.84 -25.61 4.78
N VAL A 504 -8.03 -26.20 4.66
CA VAL A 504 -8.53 -26.77 3.39
C VAL A 504 -9.04 -25.65 2.49
N GLN A 505 -8.46 -25.54 1.29
CA GLN A 505 -8.95 -24.63 0.26
C GLN A 505 -10.04 -25.31 -0.58
N LEU A 506 -11.29 -24.93 -0.33
CA LEU A 506 -12.45 -25.47 -1.05
C LEU A 506 -12.69 -24.72 -2.36
N VAL A 507 -12.56 -25.43 -3.48
CA VAL A 507 -12.89 -24.92 -4.82
C VAL A 507 -14.42 -24.77 -4.95
N PRO A 508 -14.94 -23.65 -5.49
CA PRO A 508 -16.38 -23.49 -5.72
C PRO A 508 -16.94 -24.55 -6.69
N TRP A 509 -18.12 -25.10 -6.42
CA TRP A 509 -18.74 -26.08 -7.30
C TRP A 509 -19.33 -25.40 -8.56
N ASN A 510 -18.92 -25.87 -9.74
CA ASN A 510 -19.13 -25.16 -11.01
C ASN A 510 -20.58 -25.13 -11.50
N GLU A 511 -21.40 -26.17 -11.22
CA GLU A 511 -22.77 -26.26 -11.76
C GLU A 511 -23.73 -25.27 -11.07
N GLU A 512 -23.55 -25.02 -9.77
CA GLU A 512 -24.33 -24.03 -9.03
C GLU A 512 -23.95 -22.60 -9.39
N VAL A 513 -22.66 -22.32 -9.57
CA VAL A 513 -22.21 -20.99 -10.04
C VAL A 513 -22.74 -20.74 -11.45
N GLN A 514 -22.74 -21.74 -12.32
CA GLN A 514 -23.31 -21.60 -13.66
C GLN A 514 -24.84 -21.47 -13.62
N HIS A 515 -25.54 -22.25 -12.80
CA HIS A 515 -26.99 -22.16 -12.65
C HIS A 515 -27.41 -20.81 -12.07
N TYR A 516 -26.77 -20.34 -10.99
CA TYR A 516 -27.03 -19.02 -10.41
C TYR A 516 -26.70 -17.89 -11.40
N LEU A 517 -25.57 -17.99 -12.12
CA LEU A 517 -25.24 -17.01 -13.15
C LEU A 517 -26.27 -17.00 -14.29
N GLN A 518 -26.74 -18.16 -14.74
CA GLN A 518 -27.68 -18.27 -15.86
C GLN A 518 -29.12 -17.91 -15.49
N GLU A 519 -29.58 -18.29 -14.30
CA GLU A 519 -30.97 -18.10 -13.87
C GLU A 519 -31.19 -16.75 -13.18
N GLU A 520 -30.23 -16.27 -12.38
CA GLU A 520 -30.43 -15.08 -11.52
C GLU A 520 -29.67 -13.86 -12.04
N VAL A 521 -28.38 -14.01 -12.37
CA VAL A 521 -27.50 -12.85 -12.65
C VAL A 521 -27.62 -12.36 -14.10
N ILE A 522 -27.49 -13.26 -15.09
CA ILE A 522 -27.48 -12.89 -16.51
C ILE A 522 -28.81 -12.28 -16.98
N PRO A 523 -30.00 -12.80 -16.61
CA PRO A 523 -31.26 -12.20 -17.02
C PRO A 523 -31.46 -10.80 -16.41
N THR A 524 -31.16 -10.64 -15.12
CA THR A 524 -31.26 -9.37 -14.40
C THR A 524 -30.31 -8.32 -14.99
N MET A 525 -29.05 -8.70 -15.22
CA MET A 525 -28.06 -7.82 -15.84
C MET A 525 -28.42 -7.46 -17.28
N SER A 526 -28.96 -8.39 -18.07
CA SER A 526 -29.36 -8.12 -19.45
C SER A 526 -30.48 -7.07 -19.50
N ARG A 527 -31.47 -7.18 -18.61
CA ARG A 527 -32.56 -6.22 -18.48
C ARG A 527 -32.07 -4.85 -18.02
N ALA A 528 -31.17 -4.82 -17.04
CA ALA A 528 -30.55 -3.60 -16.54
C ALA A 528 -29.81 -2.84 -17.64
N LEU A 529 -29.00 -3.57 -18.42
CA LEU A 529 -28.20 -3.00 -19.51
C LEU A 529 -29.07 -2.55 -20.69
N GLU A 530 -30.17 -3.25 -20.98
CA GLU A 530 -31.13 -2.83 -22.00
C GLU A 530 -31.83 -1.51 -21.62
N GLU A 531 -32.27 -1.37 -20.37
CA GLU A 531 -32.89 -0.14 -19.88
C GLU A 531 -31.88 1.00 -19.74
N LEU A 532 -30.64 0.72 -19.35
CA LEU A 532 -29.55 1.68 -19.34
C LEU A 532 -29.29 2.24 -20.75
N ALA A 533 -29.25 1.35 -21.76
CA ALA A 533 -29.08 1.76 -23.15
C ALA A 533 -30.26 2.60 -23.67
N ARG A 534 -31.49 2.32 -23.20
CA ARG A 534 -32.70 3.08 -23.57
C ARG A 534 -32.77 4.45 -22.90
N THR A 535 -32.39 4.53 -21.62
CA THR A 535 -32.48 5.77 -20.82
C THR A 535 -31.30 6.71 -21.04
N ASN A 536 -30.13 6.16 -21.40
CA ASN A 536 -28.88 6.87 -21.65
C ASN A 536 -28.58 7.96 -20.59
N PRO A 537 -28.51 7.58 -19.30
CA PRO A 537 -28.35 8.51 -18.19
C PRO A 537 -26.95 9.17 -18.20
N ILE A 538 -26.84 10.35 -17.62
CA ILE A 538 -25.59 11.14 -17.55
C ILE A 538 -24.48 10.37 -16.80
N ASP A 539 -24.85 9.56 -15.81
CA ASP A 539 -23.95 8.67 -15.07
C ASP A 539 -24.46 7.21 -15.13
N PRO A 540 -24.01 6.44 -16.13
CA PRO A 540 -24.45 5.07 -16.36
C PRO A 540 -24.12 4.12 -15.21
N LEU A 541 -23.00 4.33 -14.51
CA LEU A 541 -22.55 3.46 -13.42
C LEU A 541 -23.41 3.65 -12.18
N LYS A 542 -23.63 4.91 -11.78
CA LYS A 542 -24.50 5.22 -10.64
C LYS A 542 -25.94 4.78 -10.93
N TRP A 543 -26.42 5.03 -12.15
CA TRP A 543 -27.75 4.59 -12.56
C TRP A 543 -27.89 3.06 -12.51
N LEU A 544 -26.91 2.32 -13.03
CA LEU A 544 -26.93 0.85 -13.02
C LEU A 544 -26.91 0.30 -11.60
N ALA A 545 -26.08 0.87 -10.72
CA ALA A 545 -26.04 0.49 -9.31
C ALA A 545 -27.39 0.73 -8.62
N SER A 546 -27.98 1.92 -8.78
CA SER A 546 -29.32 2.23 -8.24
C SER A 546 -30.43 1.40 -8.87
N TRP A 547 -30.28 0.97 -10.12
CA TRP A 547 -31.24 0.10 -10.80
C TRP A 547 -31.20 -1.31 -10.24
N LEU A 548 -30.00 -1.90 -10.13
CA LEU A 548 -29.79 -3.23 -9.56
C LEU A 548 -30.23 -3.28 -8.10
N TRP A 549 -29.92 -2.22 -7.34
CA TRP A 549 -30.35 -2.07 -5.94
C TRP A 549 -31.87 -2.08 -5.76
N ARG A 550 -32.61 -1.49 -6.71
CA ARG A 550 -34.08 -1.43 -6.69
C ARG A 550 -34.75 -2.72 -7.19
N HIS A 551 -34.02 -3.55 -7.94
CA HIS A 551 -34.53 -4.76 -8.58
C HIS A 551 -33.87 -6.03 -8.03
N ASP A 552 -33.35 -5.98 -6.80
CA ASP A 552 -32.80 -7.14 -6.09
C ASP A 552 -33.93 -8.12 -5.70
N PRO A 553 -33.95 -9.36 -6.20
CA PRO A 553 -34.99 -10.35 -5.91
C PRO A 553 -35.05 -10.78 -4.44
N GLN A 554 -33.98 -10.58 -3.67
CA GLN A 554 -33.92 -10.95 -2.24
C GLN A 554 -34.44 -9.85 -1.32
N ARG A 555 -34.63 -8.64 -1.84
CA ARG A 555 -35.29 -7.55 -1.11
C ARG A 555 -36.79 -7.68 -1.27
N GLY A 556 -37.48 -8.05 -0.20
CA GLY A 556 -38.94 -7.88 -0.11
C GLY A 556 -39.33 -6.43 -0.43
N GLU A 557 -40.48 -6.24 -1.08
CA GLU A 557 -40.96 -4.94 -1.60
C GLU A 557 -40.58 -3.76 -0.69
N SER A 558 -39.57 -3.01 -1.11
CA SER A 558 -39.03 -1.89 -0.34
C SER A 558 -40.03 -0.72 -0.34
N THR A 559 -40.59 -0.44 0.84
CA THR A 559 -41.36 0.78 1.12
C THR A 559 -40.47 2.01 1.07
N ILE A 560 -40.57 2.81 -0.01
CA ILE A 560 -40.42 4.28 -0.20
C ILE A 560 -39.30 5.07 0.54
N ALA A 561 -38.54 4.52 1.48
CA ALA A 561 -37.66 5.29 2.38
C ALA A 561 -36.15 5.24 2.05
N ASP A 562 -35.74 4.58 0.96
CA ASP A 562 -34.32 4.34 0.64
C ASP A 562 -33.75 5.27 -0.46
N ASP A 563 -34.44 6.37 -0.79
CA ASP A 563 -33.88 7.43 -1.64
C ASP A 563 -33.21 8.52 -0.76
N TYR A 564 -31.96 8.27 -0.34
CA TYR A 564 -30.99 9.30 0.06
C TYR A 564 -29.58 8.98 -0.42
#